data_AF-A0A938QSW5-F1
#
_entry.id   AF-A0A938QSW5-F1
#
_cell.length_a   1.000
_cell.length_b   1.000
_cell.length_c   1.000
_cell.angle_alpha   90.00
_cell.angle_beta   90.00
_cell.angle_gamma   90.00
#
_symmetry.space_group_name_H-M   'P 1'
#
loop_
_entity.id
_entity.type
_entity.pdbx_description
1 polymer ?
#
loop_
_entity_poly.entity_id
_entity_poly.type
_entity_poly.pdbx_seq_one_letter_code
_entity_poly.pdbx_strand_id
1 'polypeptide(L)'
;MMLPRLALAASACVAACAAPFALSACPKAEAPEVPDAVFGHCIYENPFAGQEECKELRGDGWDDETAVAACAENESTLAPGPCPYDEPTGACVMPSDDPSQITQLVMPFGECASNERGCELFGGGTFVPGPACGGDDSADVDDAWNPDSYYVPEIYVCAEPLPGEAPGAGPDGQVCQWAQMSGCTEPGRHFEDYVSCEDIRTQRPYVPVPPNDTQPRDDPRLSDAAYAADVAWAKEQLDACACVCCHKASAAPAGASIFDTEFPGNFLNSFSDWGLAFGANAFDSSLLGNYAPEQNNGFTRSLAGVPSTDPPRMQAIFQRELEHRGSTMEAWADVTPQPDIFYRQFTYDAGPCEEGEGVAAEGTVRWTGGRARYLYILEEGTPNPMLPPNMDKPAGTLWRVDTVPPAVPAKTGEVVYGGLPEGHEQEIPAGDAAPAPLIEGQRYKIWALADIGVPMTRCVFTFPVD
;
A
#
# COMPACT_ATOMS: atom_id res chain seq x y z
N MET A 1 -49.43 22.11 0.32
CA MET A 1 -50.04 22.17 1.67
C MET A 1 -48.99 22.74 2.62
N MET A 2 -49.44 23.54 3.58
CA MET A 2 -48.68 24.46 4.43
C MET A 2 -47.44 23.86 5.15
N LEU A 3 -46.39 24.69 5.23
CA LEU A 3 -45.32 24.66 6.23
C LEU A 3 -45.86 24.71 7.68
N PRO A 4 -45.07 24.28 8.68
CA PRO A 4 -44.35 25.27 9.49
C PRO A 4 -42.92 24.83 9.86
N ARG A 5 -41.89 25.61 9.50
CA ARG A 5 -41.06 26.43 10.41
C ARG A 5 -41.39 26.37 11.91
N LEU A 6 -40.41 25.94 12.71
CA LEU A 6 -40.26 26.32 14.12
C LEU A 6 -38.82 26.77 14.35
N ALA A 7 -38.69 27.90 15.03
CA ALA A 7 -37.48 28.67 15.26
C ALA A 7 -36.97 28.50 16.70
N LEU A 8 -35.63 28.55 16.83
CA LEU A 8 -34.79 29.00 17.95
C LEU A 8 -35.18 28.69 19.41
N ALA A 9 -34.22 28.12 20.14
CA ALA A 9 -33.86 28.60 21.48
C ALA A 9 -32.35 28.45 21.72
N ALA A 10 -31.66 29.60 21.82
CA ALA A 10 -30.35 29.70 22.43
C ALA A 10 -30.52 29.78 23.95
N SER A 11 -29.69 29.05 24.70
CA SER A 11 -29.55 29.25 26.14
C SER A 11 -28.07 29.17 26.50
N ALA A 12 -27.52 30.31 26.93
CA ALA A 12 -26.21 30.42 27.56
C ALA A 12 -26.39 30.36 29.09
N CYS A 13 -25.52 29.62 29.79
CA CYS A 13 -24.71 30.09 30.93
C CYS A 13 -24.24 28.96 31.87
N VAL A 14 -22.91 28.90 32.03
CA VAL A 14 -22.12 28.76 33.27
C VAL A 14 -22.29 27.49 34.11
N ALA A 15 -21.22 26.69 34.17
CA ALA A 15 -20.53 26.37 35.43
C ALA A 15 -19.21 25.62 35.16
N ALA A 16 -18.12 26.13 35.75
CA ALA A 16 -16.83 25.48 35.82
C ALA A 16 -16.89 24.23 36.70
N CYS A 17 -16.46 23.09 36.16
CA CYS A 17 -15.97 21.97 36.94
C CYS A 17 -14.62 21.57 36.34
N ALA A 18 -13.55 21.91 37.05
CA ALA A 18 -12.26 21.25 36.90
C ALA A 18 -12.44 19.78 37.32
N ALA A 19 -12.47 18.89 36.33
CA ALA A 19 -12.33 17.46 36.54
C ALA A 19 -10.96 17.04 35.97
N PRO A 20 -10.19 16.20 36.67
CA PRO A 20 -8.99 15.61 36.09
C PRO A 20 -9.43 14.77 34.89
N PHE A 21 -8.92 15.10 33.71
CA PHE A 21 -8.97 14.21 32.57
C PHE A 21 -8.15 12.97 32.93
N ALA A 22 -8.80 11.98 33.51
CA ALA A 22 -8.38 10.60 33.33
C ALA A 22 -8.45 10.38 31.81
N LEU A 23 -7.27 10.37 31.19
CA LEU A 23 -7.08 9.95 29.81
C LEU A 23 -7.66 8.54 29.73
N SER A 24 -8.89 8.41 29.27
CA SER A 24 -9.41 7.10 28.89
C SER A 24 -8.67 6.74 27.62
N ALA A 25 -7.76 5.78 27.74
CA ALA A 25 -7.21 5.05 26.61
C ALA A 25 -8.36 4.64 25.68
N CYS A 26 -8.24 4.93 24.39
CA CYS A 26 -9.01 4.17 23.41
C CYS A 26 -8.42 2.77 23.42
N PRO A 27 -9.15 1.72 23.87
CA PRO A 27 -8.63 0.37 23.82
C PRO A 27 -8.34 -0.03 22.36
N LYS A 28 -7.27 -0.82 22.13
CA LYS A 28 -7.10 -1.60 20.90
C LYS A 28 -8.44 -2.26 20.61
N ALA A 29 -8.92 -2.16 19.36
CA ALA A 29 -10.23 -2.69 19.00
C ALA A 29 -10.31 -4.15 19.47
N GLU A 30 -11.30 -4.44 20.32
CA GLU A 30 -11.47 -5.78 20.86
C GLU A 30 -11.81 -6.71 19.71
N ALA A 31 -11.10 -7.85 19.61
CA ALA A 31 -11.34 -8.80 18.54
C ALA A 31 -12.83 -9.22 18.54
N PRO A 32 -13.44 -9.41 17.36
CA PRO A 32 -14.80 -9.92 17.29
C PRO A 32 -14.90 -11.24 18.07
N GLU A 33 -16.03 -11.46 18.75
CA GLU A 33 -16.28 -12.75 19.38
C GLU A 33 -16.31 -13.84 18.29
N VAL A 34 -15.35 -14.77 18.36
CA VAL A 34 -15.22 -15.85 17.38
C VAL A 34 -16.06 -17.04 17.83
N PRO A 35 -17.03 -17.52 17.02
CA PRO A 35 -17.79 -18.71 17.36
C PRO A 35 -16.91 -19.97 17.47
N ASP A 36 -17.19 -20.80 18.48
CA ASP A 36 -16.52 -22.10 18.68
C ASP A 36 -16.87 -23.12 17.58
N ALA A 37 -18.06 -23.00 16.99
CA ALA A 37 -18.53 -23.90 15.96
C ALA A 37 -17.78 -23.64 14.64
N VAL A 38 -17.10 -24.68 14.13
CA VAL A 38 -16.46 -24.65 12.82
C VAL A 38 -17.28 -25.47 11.83
N PHE A 39 -17.77 -24.82 10.78
CA PHE A 39 -18.49 -25.47 9.69
C PHE A 39 -17.52 -26.30 8.84
N GLY A 40 -16.41 -25.67 8.43
CA GLY A 40 -15.36 -26.29 7.62
C GLY A 40 -14.17 -25.35 7.43
N HIS A 41 -13.24 -25.77 6.59
CA HIS A 41 -12.06 -24.99 6.26
C HIS A 41 -11.64 -25.19 4.81
N CYS A 42 -10.72 -24.35 4.34
CA CYS A 42 -9.96 -24.56 3.11
C CYS A 42 -8.53 -24.08 3.26
N ILE A 43 -7.60 -24.83 2.70
CA ILE A 43 -6.16 -24.52 2.71
C ILE A 43 -5.78 -23.96 1.34
N TYR A 44 -5.06 -22.85 1.33
CA TYR A 44 -4.64 -22.19 0.10
C TYR A 44 -3.24 -21.57 0.29
N GLU A 45 -2.58 -21.27 -0.81
CA GLU A 45 -1.36 -20.47 -0.81
C GLU A 45 -1.75 -18.99 -0.87
N ASN A 46 -1.41 -18.22 0.16
CA ASN A 46 -1.63 -16.78 0.17
C ASN A 46 -0.80 -16.15 -0.96
N PRO A 47 -1.41 -15.51 -1.97
CA PRO A 47 -0.69 -15.00 -3.12
C PRO A 47 0.17 -13.76 -2.81
N PHE A 48 0.00 -13.14 -1.64
CA PHE A 48 0.83 -12.04 -1.16
C PHE A 48 2.05 -12.53 -0.39
N ALA A 49 1.88 -13.55 0.45
CA ALA A 49 2.96 -14.06 1.30
C ALA A 49 3.73 -15.23 0.66
N GLY A 50 3.16 -15.91 -0.35
CA GLY A 50 3.69 -17.17 -0.88
C GLY A 50 3.73 -18.27 0.19
N GLN A 51 2.83 -18.21 1.17
CA GLN A 51 2.77 -19.12 2.31
C GLN A 51 1.41 -19.79 2.39
N GLU A 52 1.40 -21.01 2.91
CA GLU A 52 0.16 -21.74 3.18
C GLU A 52 -0.61 -21.05 4.31
N GLU A 53 -1.89 -20.79 4.07
CA GLU A 53 -2.86 -20.32 5.05
C GLU A 53 -4.08 -21.25 5.05
N CYS A 54 -4.88 -21.18 6.10
CA CYS A 54 -6.13 -21.92 6.17
C CYS A 54 -7.28 -21.03 6.61
N LYS A 55 -8.31 -20.95 5.78
CA LYS A 55 -9.55 -20.22 6.05
C LYS A 55 -10.50 -21.13 6.81
N GLU A 56 -10.80 -20.82 8.06
CA GLU A 56 -11.90 -21.44 8.82
C GLU A 56 -13.19 -20.66 8.62
N LEU A 57 -14.27 -21.41 8.38
CA LEU A 57 -15.62 -20.90 8.27
C LEU A 57 -16.34 -21.24 9.57
N ARG A 58 -16.55 -20.21 10.41
CA ARG A 58 -17.04 -20.33 11.79
C ARG A 58 -18.45 -19.77 11.96
N GLY A 59 -19.21 -20.37 12.86
CA GLY A 59 -20.60 -20.06 13.14
C GLY A 59 -21.60 -20.99 12.42
N ASP A 60 -22.88 -20.85 12.76
CA ASP A 60 -23.97 -21.71 12.28
C ASP A 60 -24.72 -21.14 11.06
N GLY A 61 -24.31 -19.97 10.58
CA GLY A 61 -24.87 -19.33 9.39
C GLY A 61 -24.37 -19.91 8.08
N TRP A 62 -23.29 -20.69 8.07
CA TRP A 62 -22.74 -21.30 6.86
C TRP A 62 -23.59 -22.47 6.36
N ASP A 63 -23.66 -22.60 5.04
CA ASP A 63 -24.17 -23.78 4.33
C ASP A 63 -23.18 -24.25 3.26
N ASP A 64 -23.42 -25.44 2.68
CA ASP A 64 -22.49 -26.03 1.72
C ASP A 64 -22.25 -25.12 0.50
N GLU A 65 -23.28 -24.40 0.03
CA GLU A 65 -23.18 -23.55 -1.16
C GLU A 65 -22.31 -22.33 -0.89
N THR A 66 -22.60 -21.60 0.19
CA THR A 66 -21.85 -20.41 0.61
C THR A 66 -20.43 -20.74 1.05
N ALA A 67 -20.23 -21.86 1.75
CA ALA A 67 -18.91 -22.30 2.18
C ALA A 67 -18.02 -22.75 1.01
N VAL A 68 -18.60 -23.48 0.04
CA VAL A 68 -17.86 -23.84 -1.18
C VAL A 68 -17.49 -22.60 -1.98
N ALA A 69 -18.41 -21.63 -2.11
CA ALA A 69 -18.12 -20.36 -2.78
C ALA A 69 -16.98 -19.59 -2.08
N ALA A 70 -17.02 -19.47 -0.74
CA ALA A 70 -15.99 -18.78 0.03
C ALA A 70 -14.60 -19.43 -0.09
N CYS A 71 -14.52 -20.75 -0.26
CA CYS A 71 -13.26 -21.44 -0.50
C CYS A 71 -12.77 -21.32 -1.96
N ALA A 72 -13.71 -21.26 -2.92
CA ALA A 72 -13.38 -21.07 -4.33
C ALA A 72 -12.74 -19.70 -4.61
N GLU A 73 -12.99 -18.68 -3.79
CA GLU A 73 -12.32 -17.36 -3.86
C GLU A 73 -10.79 -17.46 -3.73
N ASN A 74 -10.29 -18.48 -3.03
CA ASN A 74 -8.86 -18.77 -2.91
C ASN A 74 -8.42 -19.98 -3.72
N GLU A 75 -9.19 -20.32 -4.77
CA GLU A 75 -8.95 -21.48 -5.64
C GLU A 75 -8.82 -22.81 -4.86
N SER A 76 -9.49 -22.90 -3.71
CA SER A 76 -9.40 -24.03 -2.79
C SER A 76 -10.73 -24.78 -2.67
N THR A 77 -10.67 -25.95 -2.03
CA THR A 77 -11.82 -26.83 -1.83
C THR A 77 -12.18 -26.90 -0.36
N LEU A 78 -13.48 -26.82 -0.07
CA LEU A 78 -14.02 -26.99 1.27
C LEU A 78 -13.72 -28.39 1.82
N ALA A 79 -13.18 -28.44 3.02
CA ALA A 79 -12.99 -29.63 3.84
C ALA A 79 -13.77 -29.48 5.17
N PRO A 80 -14.25 -30.58 5.76
CA PRO A 80 -14.99 -30.52 7.01
C PRO A 80 -14.06 -30.26 8.21
N GLY A 81 -14.59 -29.59 9.24
CA GLY A 81 -13.89 -29.37 10.51
C GLY A 81 -12.87 -28.21 10.49
N PRO A 82 -12.09 -28.05 11.58
CA PRO A 82 -11.11 -26.96 11.72
C PRO A 82 -9.86 -27.16 10.87
N CYS A 83 -9.05 -26.12 10.78
CA CYS A 83 -7.74 -26.18 10.18
C CYS A 83 -6.84 -27.20 10.91
N PRO A 84 -5.98 -27.95 10.20
CA PRO A 84 -5.27 -29.10 10.75
C PRO A 84 -3.96 -28.73 11.49
N TYR A 85 -3.82 -27.50 11.99
CA TYR A 85 -2.58 -27.00 12.59
C TYR A 85 -2.66 -26.95 14.11
N ASP A 86 -1.75 -27.65 14.78
CA ASP A 86 -1.74 -27.74 16.25
C ASP A 86 -1.16 -26.48 16.93
N GLU A 87 -0.17 -25.85 16.31
CA GLU A 87 0.56 -24.69 16.86
C GLU A 87 0.68 -23.55 15.83
N PRO A 88 -0.45 -22.95 15.41
CA PRO A 88 -0.38 -21.80 14.50
C PRO A 88 0.27 -20.60 15.20
N THR A 89 0.91 -19.75 14.40
CA THR A 89 1.44 -18.46 14.84
C THR A 89 0.33 -17.51 15.30
N GLY A 90 -0.84 -17.62 14.67
CA GLY A 90 -2.03 -16.89 15.07
C GLY A 90 -3.15 -17.02 14.06
N ALA A 91 -4.15 -16.17 14.22
CA ALA A 91 -5.26 -16.11 13.29
C ALA A 91 -5.71 -14.66 13.03
N CYS A 92 -6.19 -14.42 11.82
CA CYS A 92 -6.80 -13.16 11.44
C CYS A 92 -8.31 -13.31 11.40
N VAL A 93 -9.02 -12.62 12.29
CA VAL A 93 -10.48 -12.63 12.32
C VAL A 93 -10.99 -11.52 11.40
N MET A 94 -11.68 -11.90 10.32
CA MET A 94 -12.18 -10.94 9.34
C MET A 94 -13.46 -10.27 9.85
N PRO A 95 -13.67 -8.98 9.55
CA PRO A 95 -14.94 -8.32 9.86
C PRO A 95 -16.09 -9.03 9.12
N SER A 96 -17.23 -9.18 9.79
CA SER A 96 -18.44 -9.73 9.20
C SER A 96 -19.66 -8.93 9.65
N ASP A 97 -20.59 -8.71 8.73
CA ASP A 97 -21.90 -8.13 9.02
C ASP A 97 -22.85 -9.15 9.67
N ASP A 98 -22.54 -10.45 9.55
CA ASP A 98 -23.29 -11.55 10.15
C ASP A 98 -22.41 -12.30 11.18
N PRO A 99 -22.69 -12.15 12.49
CA PRO A 99 -21.91 -12.83 13.52
C PRO A 99 -22.06 -14.36 13.51
N SER A 100 -23.03 -14.91 12.75
CA SER A 100 -23.16 -16.35 12.51
C SER A 100 -22.33 -16.86 11.33
N GLN A 101 -21.72 -15.97 10.54
CA GLN A 101 -20.80 -16.28 9.45
C GLN A 101 -19.49 -15.51 9.62
N ILE A 102 -18.58 -16.09 10.39
CA ILE A 102 -17.24 -15.53 10.62
C ILE A 102 -16.22 -16.29 9.77
N THR A 103 -15.33 -15.54 9.14
CA THR A 103 -14.15 -16.09 8.45
C THR A 103 -12.92 -15.80 9.31
N GLN A 104 -12.15 -16.85 9.62
CA GLN A 104 -10.91 -16.75 10.37
C GLN A 104 -9.76 -17.35 9.54
N LEU A 105 -8.72 -16.56 9.27
CA LEU A 105 -7.54 -17.02 8.54
C LEU A 105 -6.49 -17.50 9.55
N VAL A 106 -6.31 -18.81 9.67
CA VAL A 106 -5.28 -19.44 10.51
C VAL A 106 -3.95 -19.39 9.77
N MET A 107 -2.94 -18.80 10.41
CA MET A 107 -1.59 -18.66 9.89
C MET A 107 -0.68 -19.70 10.54
N PRO A 108 -0.42 -20.84 9.88
CA PRO A 108 0.39 -21.92 10.44
C PRO A 108 1.87 -21.55 10.60
N PHE A 109 2.37 -20.67 9.73
CA PHE A 109 3.77 -20.31 9.62
C PHE A 109 3.93 -18.79 9.58
N GLY A 110 5.17 -18.32 9.57
CA GLY A 110 5.52 -16.91 9.49
C GLY A 110 5.91 -16.31 10.84
N GLU A 111 6.34 -15.06 10.79
CA GLU A 111 6.78 -14.31 11.96
C GLU A 111 5.59 -13.58 12.60
N CYS A 112 5.48 -13.57 13.93
CA CYS A 112 4.34 -13.03 14.67
C CYS A 112 3.97 -11.61 14.25
N ALA A 113 4.95 -10.70 14.23
CA ALA A 113 4.75 -9.32 13.83
C ALA A 113 4.39 -9.18 12.35
N SER A 114 4.90 -10.07 11.48
CA SER A 114 4.54 -10.07 10.06
C SER A 114 3.09 -10.49 9.86
N ASN A 115 2.64 -11.52 10.58
CA ASN A 115 1.29 -12.05 10.51
C ASN A 115 0.26 -11.09 11.12
N GLU A 116 0.60 -10.43 12.23
CA GLU A 116 -0.20 -9.35 12.80
C GLU A 116 -0.37 -8.21 11.80
N ARG A 117 0.73 -7.70 11.22
CA ARG A 117 0.66 -6.66 10.18
C ARG A 117 -0.13 -7.13 8.96
N GLY A 118 0.13 -8.35 8.48
CA GLY A 118 -0.61 -8.99 7.39
C GLY A 118 -2.12 -8.93 7.63
N CYS A 119 -2.53 -9.34 8.82
CA CYS A 119 -3.93 -9.35 9.22
C CYS A 119 -4.54 -7.95 9.32
N GLU A 120 -3.96 -7.07 10.13
CA GLU A 120 -4.60 -5.81 10.52
C GLU A 120 -4.50 -4.75 9.41
N LEU A 121 -3.37 -4.72 8.68
CA LEU A 121 -3.14 -3.72 7.65
C LEU A 121 -3.68 -4.15 6.28
N PHE A 122 -3.38 -5.38 5.86
CA PHE A 122 -3.70 -5.84 4.50
C PHE A 122 -5.03 -6.60 4.47
N GLY A 123 -5.27 -7.49 5.44
CA GLY A 123 -6.55 -8.18 5.58
C GLY A 123 -7.67 -7.29 6.11
N GLY A 124 -7.34 -6.26 6.90
CA GLY A 124 -8.33 -5.44 7.59
C GLY A 124 -9.08 -6.18 8.71
N GLY A 125 -8.52 -7.29 9.19
CA GLY A 125 -9.06 -8.07 10.30
C GLY A 125 -8.44 -7.71 11.64
N THR A 126 -8.72 -8.53 12.66
CA THR A 126 -8.08 -8.45 13.97
C THR A 126 -7.18 -9.66 14.19
N PHE A 127 -5.91 -9.42 14.52
CA PHE A 127 -4.97 -10.49 14.79
C PHE A 127 -5.18 -11.06 16.20
N VAL A 128 -5.30 -12.37 16.28
CA VAL A 128 -5.35 -13.14 17.53
C VAL A 128 -4.09 -14.00 17.60
N PRO A 129 -3.15 -13.72 18.53
CA PRO A 129 -1.91 -14.47 18.61
C PRO A 129 -2.17 -15.93 18.99
N GLY A 130 -1.50 -16.84 18.30
CA GLY A 130 -1.54 -18.27 18.57
C GLY A 130 -0.49 -18.68 19.60
N PRO A 131 -0.42 -19.97 19.96
CA PRO A 131 0.52 -20.47 20.96
C PRO A 131 1.99 -20.11 20.67
N ALA A 132 2.38 -20.08 19.39
CA ALA A 132 3.75 -19.74 18.99
C ALA A 132 4.10 -18.25 19.15
N CYS A 133 3.09 -17.36 19.23
CA CYS A 133 3.26 -15.91 19.36
C CYS A 133 2.83 -15.34 20.73
N GLY A 134 2.13 -16.12 21.55
CA GLY A 134 1.56 -15.68 22.83
C GLY A 134 2.30 -16.12 24.10
N GLY A 135 3.55 -16.59 24.00
CA GLY A 135 4.35 -17.06 25.16
C GLY A 135 5.51 -16.15 25.54
N ASP A 136 5.96 -16.21 26.80
CA ASP A 136 7.14 -15.47 27.34
C ASP A 136 8.47 -15.80 26.62
N ASP A 137 8.48 -16.84 25.76
CA ASP A 137 9.60 -17.30 24.93
C ASP A 137 9.41 -16.95 23.43
N SER A 138 8.48 -16.04 23.08
CA SER A 138 8.33 -15.58 21.69
C SER A 138 9.65 -15.00 21.19
N ALA A 139 10.08 -15.39 19.98
CA ALA A 139 11.27 -14.81 19.34
C ALA A 139 11.18 -13.27 19.38
N ASP A 140 12.31 -12.60 19.63
CA ASP A 140 12.38 -11.14 19.55
C ASP A 140 11.86 -10.72 18.17
N VAL A 141 10.81 -9.90 18.13
CA VAL A 141 10.25 -9.39 16.87
C VAL A 141 11.28 -8.60 16.07
N ASP A 142 12.36 -8.13 16.71
CA ASP A 142 13.50 -7.50 16.05
C ASP A 142 14.47 -8.53 15.43
N ASP A 143 14.37 -9.81 15.74
CA ASP A 143 15.15 -10.87 15.08
C ASP A 143 14.43 -11.43 13.84
N ALA A 144 13.13 -11.19 13.73
CA ALA A 144 12.27 -11.56 12.62
C ALA A 144 12.41 -10.56 11.44
N TRP A 145 13.46 -10.71 10.62
CA TRP A 145 13.61 -9.94 9.39
C TRP A 145 14.09 -10.81 8.21
N ASN A 146 13.61 -10.49 7.01
CA ASN A 146 14.02 -11.20 5.79
C ASN A 146 15.05 -10.36 5.01
N PRO A 147 16.30 -10.83 4.84
CA PRO A 147 17.33 -10.15 4.06
C PRO A 147 17.02 -9.97 2.59
N ASP A 148 16.15 -10.82 2.04
CA ASP A 148 15.81 -10.82 0.63
C ASP A 148 14.50 -10.03 0.35
N SER A 149 13.79 -9.60 1.40
CA SER A 149 12.56 -8.79 1.30
C SER A 149 12.86 -7.35 1.68
N TYR A 150 13.30 -6.55 0.71
CA TYR A 150 13.56 -5.13 0.88
C TYR A 150 13.12 -4.33 -0.33
N TYR A 151 12.55 -3.14 -0.10
CA TYR A 151 12.41 -2.11 -1.12
C TYR A 151 13.78 -1.66 -1.66
N VAL A 152 13.99 -1.81 -2.96
CA VAL A 152 15.11 -1.18 -3.66
C VAL A 152 14.77 0.31 -3.82
N PRO A 153 15.60 1.23 -3.27
CA PRO A 153 15.35 2.66 -3.35
C PRO A 153 15.26 3.19 -4.78
N GLU A 154 14.61 4.34 -4.94
CA GLU A 154 14.56 5.00 -6.24
C GLU A 154 15.96 5.42 -6.70
N ILE A 155 16.37 4.94 -7.87
CA ILE A 155 17.67 5.27 -8.47
C ILE A 155 17.41 5.91 -9.82
N TYR A 156 18.06 7.04 -10.09
CA TYR A 156 18.06 7.64 -11.41
C TYR A 156 19.09 6.94 -12.30
N VAL A 157 18.63 6.14 -13.25
CA VAL A 157 19.47 5.31 -14.12
C VAL A 157 19.60 6.01 -15.46
N CYS A 158 20.84 6.20 -15.93
CA CYS A 158 21.16 6.66 -17.27
C CYS A 158 21.97 5.58 -17.99
N ALA A 159 21.54 5.18 -19.18
CA ALA A 159 22.22 4.20 -20.01
C ALA A 159 22.32 4.65 -21.46
N GLU A 160 23.23 4.03 -22.23
CA GLU A 160 23.32 4.27 -23.67
C GLU A 160 22.03 3.81 -24.37
N PRO A 161 21.57 4.52 -25.42
CA PRO A 161 20.43 4.07 -26.21
C PRO A 161 20.71 2.70 -26.85
N LEU A 162 19.68 1.89 -27.03
CA LEU A 162 19.84 0.57 -27.66
C LEU A 162 20.26 0.70 -29.14
N PRO A 163 20.89 -0.33 -29.72
CA PRO A 163 21.29 -0.30 -31.13
C PRO A 163 20.12 0.00 -32.08
N GLY A 164 20.22 1.11 -32.82
CA GLY A 164 19.21 1.54 -33.80
C GLY A 164 18.27 2.63 -33.29
N GLU A 165 18.30 2.96 -32.01
CA GLU A 165 17.55 4.08 -31.46
C GLU A 165 18.28 5.42 -31.62
N ALA A 166 17.52 6.51 -31.53
CA ALA A 166 18.09 7.85 -31.47
C ALA A 166 18.79 8.08 -30.11
N PRO A 167 19.73 9.05 -30.02
CA PRO A 167 20.22 9.53 -28.72
C PRO A 167 19.07 9.97 -27.82
N GLY A 168 19.18 9.67 -26.52
CA GLY A 168 18.26 10.14 -25.50
C GLY A 168 18.44 11.62 -25.14
N ALA A 169 17.59 12.11 -24.24
CA ALA A 169 17.57 13.47 -23.73
C ALA A 169 18.52 13.69 -22.53
N GLY A 170 19.13 12.62 -22.02
CA GLY A 170 20.08 12.66 -20.91
C GLY A 170 21.48 13.15 -21.31
N PRO A 171 22.40 13.22 -20.32
CA PRO A 171 23.80 13.57 -20.54
C PRO A 171 24.43 12.70 -21.63
N ASP A 172 25.24 13.31 -22.50
CA ASP A 172 25.95 12.62 -23.59
C ASP A 172 25.05 11.82 -24.56
N GLY A 173 23.73 12.10 -24.58
CA GLY A 173 22.77 11.38 -25.41
C GLY A 173 22.28 10.06 -24.80
N GLN A 174 22.46 9.88 -23.49
CA GLN A 174 21.93 8.75 -22.73
C GLN A 174 20.42 8.83 -22.56
N VAL A 175 19.80 7.67 -22.37
CA VAL A 175 18.40 7.53 -21.95
C VAL A 175 18.39 7.45 -20.43
N CYS A 176 17.69 8.37 -19.79
CA CYS A 176 17.63 8.44 -18.34
C CYS A 176 16.20 8.27 -17.83
N GLN A 177 16.02 7.47 -16.78
CA GLN A 177 14.73 7.24 -16.15
C GLN A 177 14.90 6.90 -14.66
N TRP A 178 13.83 7.03 -13.89
CA TRP A 178 13.78 6.51 -12.53
C TRP A 178 13.54 5.00 -12.55
N ALA A 179 14.40 4.24 -11.87
CA ALA A 179 14.12 2.88 -11.46
C ALA A 179 13.14 2.90 -10.28
N GLN A 180 11.90 3.30 -10.57
CA GLN A 180 10.83 3.39 -9.59
C GLN A 180 9.48 3.06 -10.22
N MET A 181 8.54 2.57 -9.43
CA MET A 181 7.17 2.26 -9.85
C MET A 181 6.44 3.42 -10.55
N SER A 182 6.75 4.67 -10.20
CA SER A 182 6.17 5.86 -10.86
C SER A 182 7.04 6.39 -12.02
N GLY A 183 8.16 5.74 -12.30
CA GLY A 183 9.12 6.12 -13.33
C GLY A 183 8.67 5.74 -14.73
N CYS A 184 9.02 6.60 -15.69
CA CYS A 184 8.83 6.39 -17.11
C CYS A 184 10.10 6.73 -17.89
N THR A 185 10.36 5.99 -18.96
CA THR A 185 11.38 6.30 -19.95
C THR A 185 10.88 7.34 -20.96
N GLU A 186 11.71 7.68 -21.94
CA GLU A 186 11.34 8.63 -22.99
C GLU A 186 10.24 8.05 -23.91
N PRO A 187 9.33 8.88 -24.45
CA PRO A 187 8.30 8.41 -25.37
C PRO A 187 8.87 7.62 -26.56
N GLY A 188 8.21 6.52 -26.92
CA GLY A 188 8.62 5.62 -27.99
C GLY A 188 9.67 4.57 -27.61
N ARG A 189 10.07 4.51 -26.33
CA ARG A 189 10.94 3.46 -25.77
C ARG A 189 10.17 2.56 -24.79
N HIS A 190 10.76 1.43 -24.43
CA HIS A 190 10.21 0.52 -23.42
C HIS A 190 10.93 0.70 -22.09
N PHE A 191 10.20 0.69 -20.97
CA PHE A 191 10.76 0.94 -19.65
C PHE A 191 11.79 -0.13 -19.25
N GLU A 192 11.42 -1.39 -19.45
CA GLU A 192 12.17 -2.58 -19.01
C GLU A 192 13.45 -2.84 -19.80
N ASP A 193 13.66 -2.12 -20.91
CA ASP A 193 14.89 -2.16 -21.69
C ASP A 193 16.07 -1.51 -20.96
N TYR A 194 15.79 -0.64 -19.98
CA TYR A 194 16.77 0.20 -19.29
C TYR A 194 16.85 -0.03 -17.78
N VAL A 195 15.82 -0.64 -17.18
CA VAL A 195 15.70 -0.88 -15.74
C VAL A 195 15.18 -2.28 -15.47
N SER A 196 15.67 -2.92 -14.40
CA SER A 196 15.21 -4.23 -13.96
C SER A 196 13.80 -4.18 -13.37
N CYS A 197 12.89 -4.99 -13.91
CA CYS A 197 11.57 -5.18 -13.31
C CYS A 197 11.60 -5.92 -11.97
N GLU A 198 12.70 -6.60 -11.62
CA GLU A 198 12.86 -7.18 -10.27
C GLU A 198 12.89 -6.07 -9.22
N ASP A 199 13.67 -5.02 -9.46
CA ASP A 199 13.80 -3.88 -8.54
C ASP A 199 12.44 -3.19 -8.37
N ILE A 200 11.70 -2.99 -9.46
CA ILE A 200 10.35 -2.39 -9.44
C ILE A 200 9.37 -3.24 -8.62
N ARG A 201 9.45 -4.57 -8.71
CA ARG A 201 8.59 -5.48 -7.96
C ARG A 201 8.93 -5.56 -6.48
N THR A 202 10.13 -5.15 -6.07
CA THR A 202 10.41 -4.92 -4.64
C THR A 202 9.66 -3.71 -4.08
N GLN A 203 9.34 -2.73 -4.93
CA GLN A 203 8.68 -1.48 -4.53
C GLN A 203 7.17 -1.60 -4.43
N ARG A 204 6.56 -2.39 -5.32
CA ARG A 204 5.21 -2.92 -5.11
C ARG A 204 5.18 -4.40 -5.52
N PRO A 205 4.98 -5.30 -4.55
CA PRO A 205 4.94 -6.73 -4.81
C PRO A 205 3.95 -7.08 -5.93
N TYR A 206 4.40 -7.95 -6.81
CA TYR A 206 3.58 -8.50 -7.89
C TYR A 206 2.67 -9.59 -7.34
N VAL A 207 1.38 -9.49 -7.66
CA VAL A 207 0.37 -10.52 -7.37
C VAL A 207 -0.31 -10.88 -8.68
N PRO A 208 -0.33 -12.16 -9.09
CA PRO A 208 -0.88 -12.60 -10.37
C PRO A 208 -2.42 -12.59 -10.34
N VAL A 209 -3.04 -11.44 -10.57
CA VAL A 209 -4.49 -11.34 -10.77
C VAL A 209 -4.76 -11.42 -12.28
N PRO A 210 -5.46 -12.44 -12.80
CA PRO A 210 -5.67 -12.53 -14.24
C PRO A 210 -6.33 -11.28 -14.84
N PRO A 211 -5.92 -10.84 -16.04
CA PRO A 211 -6.61 -9.77 -16.76
C PRO A 211 -8.05 -10.15 -17.10
N ASN A 212 -8.90 -9.16 -17.35
CA ASN A 212 -10.28 -9.39 -17.74
C ASN A 212 -10.37 -10.19 -19.05
N ASP A 213 -11.14 -11.28 -19.02
CA ASP A 213 -11.35 -12.17 -20.17
C ASP A 213 -12.80 -12.14 -20.70
N THR A 214 -13.67 -11.31 -20.10
CA THR A 214 -15.08 -11.24 -20.50
C THR A 214 -15.30 -10.44 -21.79
N GLN A 215 -14.34 -9.60 -22.17
CA GLN A 215 -14.41 -8.77 -23.37
C GLN A 215 -13.78 -9.48 -24.57
N PRO A 216 -14.35 -9.32 -25.79
CA PRO A 216 -13.83 -9.99 -26.97
C PRO A 216 -12.43 -9.49 -27.33
N ARG A 217 -11.54 -10.42 -27.70
CA ARG A 217 -10.21 -10.08 -28.24
C ARG A 217 -10.31 -9.33 -29.57
N ASP A 218 -11.22 -9.79 -30.43
CA ASP A 218 -11.51 -9.15 -31.70
C ASP A 218 -12.46 -7.96 -31.48
N ASP A 219 -11.92 -6.75 -31.55
CA ASP A 219 -12.69 -5.51 -31.44
C ASP A 219 -12.86 -4.85 -32.82
N PRO A 220 -14.08 -4.82 -33.40
CA PRO A 220 -14.30 -4.22 -34.71
C PRO A 220 -14.01 -2.71 -34.73
N ARG A 221 -13.97 -2.04 -33.57
CA ARG A 221 -13.61 -0.61 -33.48
C ARG A 221 -12.17 -0.35 -33.90
N LEU A 222 -11.27 -1.33 -33.82
CA LEU A 222 -9.89 -1.20 -34.34
C LEU A 222 -9.83 -1.02 -35.86
N SER A 223 -10.94 -1.20 -36.59
CA SER A 223 -11.03 -0.82 -38.00
C SER A 223 -11.20 0.69 -38.23
N ASP A 224 -11.60 1.44 -37.19
CA ASP A 224 -11.58 2.91 -37.20
C ASP A 224 -10.16 3.41 -36.94
N ALA A 225 -9.61 4.17 -37.89
CA ALA A 225 -8.22 4.59 -37.84
C ALA A 225 -7.91 5.55 -36.68
N ALA A 226 -8.88 6.39 -36.27
CA ALA A 226 -8.68 7.31 -35.16
C ALA A 226 -8.67 6.56 -33.83
N TYR A 227 -9.61 5.62 -33.67
CA TYR A 227 -9.66 4.75 -32.51
C TYR A 227 -8.40 3.88 -32.37
N ALA A 228 -8.00 3.21 -33.45
CA ALA A 228 -6.80 2.38 -33.46
C ALA A 228 -5.54 3.19 -33.13
N ALA A 229 -5.43 4.43 -33.60
CA ALA A 229 -4.33 5.32 -33.28
C ALA A 229 -4.30 5.72 -31.79
N ASP A 230 -5.47 5.96 -31.18
CA ASP A 230 -5.57 6.23 -29.75
C ASP A 230 -5.20 5.03 -28.89
N VAL A 231 -5.68 3.82 -29.24
CA VAL A 231 -5.32 2.58 -28.55
C VAL A 231 -3.82 2.30 -28.67
N ALA A 232 -3.26 2.42 -29.87
CA ALA A 232 -1.83 2.22 -30.08
C ALA A 232 -0.99 3.23 -29.30
N TRP A 233 -1.39 4.50 -29.29
CA TRP A 233 -0.71 5.53 -28.51
C TRP A 233 -0.82 5.26 -27.01
N ALA A 234 -2.00 4.91 -26.48
CA ALA A 234 -2.16 4.61 -25.06
C ALA A 234 -1.28 3.43 -24.61
N LYS A 235 -1.17 2.39 -25.45
CA LYS A 235 -0.25 1.28 -25.22
C LYS A 235 1.21 1.75 -25.18
N GLU A 236 1.64 2.55 -26.13
CA GLU A 236 3.00 3.11 -26.16
C GLU A 236 3.33 3.91 -24.89
N GLN A 237 2.38 4.69 -24.37
CA GLN A 237 2.58 5.43 -23.11
C GLN A 237 2.75 4.50 -21.90
N LEU A 238 1.94 3.43 -21.81
CA LEU A 238 2.06 2.45 -20.74
C LEU A 238 3.36 1.64 -20.84
N ASP A 239 3.74 1.26 -22.06
CA ASP A 239 4.95 0.48 -22.33
C ASP A 239 6.23 1.27 -22.00
N ALA A 240 6.15 2.60 -21.99
CA ALA A 240 7.24 3.47 -21.55
C ALA A 240 7.36 3.62 -20.02
N CYS A 241 6.48 3.01 -19.22
CA CYS A 241 6.45 3.20 -17.77
C CYS A 241 6.56 1.89 -17.00
N ALA A 242 7.00 1.97 -15.75
CA ALA A 242 7.23 0.82 -14.87
C ALA A 242 6.01 -0.10 -14.66
N CYS A 243 4.80 0.36 -14.99
CA CYS A 243 3.57 -0.43 -15.01
C CYS A 243 3.76 -1.78 -15.74
N VAL A 244 4.54 -1.82 -16.82
CA VAL A 244 4.82 -3.06 -17.58
C VAL A 244 5.42 -4.17 -16.73
N CYS A 245 6.15 -3.86 -15.66
CA CYS A 245 6.78 -4.86 -14.81
C CYS A 245 5.77 -5.78 -14.11
N CYS A 246 4.51 -5.36 -14.02
CA CYS A 246 3.39 -6.18 -13.54
C CYS A 246 2.32 -6.41 -14.62
N HIS A 247 2.20 -5.53 -15.60
CA HIS A 247 1.07 -5.47 -16.54
C HIS A 247 1.42 -5.83 -17.99
N LYS A 248 2.60 -6.43 -18.22
CA LYS A 248 3.03 -6.97 -19.51
C LYS A 248 3.37 -8.44 -19.35
N ALA A 249 2.68 -9.31 -20.10
CA ALA A 249 2.78 -10.75 -19.90
C ALA A 249 4.21 -11.31 -20.05
N SER A 250 5.01 -10.74 -20.94
CA SER A 250 6.41 -11.13 -21.15
C SER A 250 7.39 -10.61 -20.08
N ALA A 251 7.03 -9.58 -19.31
CA ALA A 251 7.89 -8.99 -18.29
C ALA A 251 7.55 -9.46 -16.87
N ALA A 252 6.30 -9.86 -16.63
CA ALA A 252 5.82 -10.29 -15.33
C ALA A 252 6.08 -11.80 -15.06
N PRO A 253 6.45 -12.21 -13.84
CA PRO A 253 6.89 -13.58 -13.54
C PRO A 253 5.86 -14.69 -13.84
N ALA A 254 4.56 -14.40 -13.64
CA ALA A 254 3.47 -15.36 -13.83
C ALA A 254 2.39 -14.82 -14.78
N GLY A 255 2.80 -14.02 -15.77
CA GLY A 255 1.90 -13.34 -16.71
C GLY A 255 1.42 -11.98 -16.19
N ALA A 256 0.71 -11.22 -17.03
CA ALA A 256 0.27 -9.88 -16.65
C ALA A 256 -0.79 -9.95 -15.53
N SER A 257 -0.74 -8.99 -14.61
CA SER A 257 -1.70 -8.83 -13.52
C SER A 257 -2.71 -7.71 -13.83
N ILE A 258 -3.99 -7.87 -13.51
CA ILE A 258 -5.09 -6.88 -13.64
C ILE A 258 -5.44 -6.47 -15.08
N PHE A 259 -4.46 -6.12 -15.90
CA PHE A 259 -4.55 -5.80 -17.31
C PHE A 259 -3.25 -6.20 -18.01
N ASP A 260 -3.29 -6.36 -19.33
CA ASP A 260 -2.14 -6.80 -20.12
C ASP A 260 -1.91 -5.91 -21.34
N THR A 261 -0.77 -5.23 -21.41
CA THR A 261 -0.41 -4.43 -22.59
C THR A 261 -0.12 -5.32 -23.82
N GLU A 262 0.16 -6.61 -23.63
CA GLU A 262 0.35 -7.61 -24.68
C GLU A 262 -0.93 -8.38 -25.04
N PHE A 263 -2.06 -8.01 -24.46
CA PHE A 263 -3.33 -8.65 -24.76
C PHE A 263 -3.64 -8.59 -26.28
N PRO A 264 -3.92 -9.73 -26.93
CA PRO A 264 -4.15 -9.76 -28.37
C PRO A 264 -5.34 -8.89 -28.80
N GLY A 265 -5.17 -8.11 -29.86
CA GLY A 265 -6.21 -7.23 -30.39
C GLY A 265 -6.27 -5.91 -29.63
N ASN A 266 -7.43 -5.59 -29.04
CA ASN A 266 -7.58 -4.36 -28.26
C ASN A 266 -7.16 -4.58 -26.81
N PHE A 267 -5.98 -4.10 -26.43
CA PHE A 267 -5.47 -4.32 -25.08
C PHE A 267 -6.34 -3.69 -23.99
N LEU A 268 -7.11 -2.64 -24.30
CA LEU A 268 -8.05 -2.02 -23.34
C LEU A 268 -9.15 -2.99 -22.91
N ASN A 269 -9.42 -4.05 -23.69
CA ASN A 269 -10.38 -5.10 -23.32
C ASN A 269 -9.89 -5.97 -22.16
N SER A 270 -8.58 -5.99 -21.90
CA SER A 270 -8.00 -6.69 -20.74
C SER A 270 -8.23 -5.98 -19.40
N PHE A 271 -8.64 -4.70 -19.42
CA PHE A 271 -9.04 -4.00 -18.19
C PHE A 271 -10.44 -4.44 -17.76
N SER A 272 -10.65 -4.54 -16.44
CA SER A 272 -12.00 -4.55 -15.85
C SER A 272 -12.65 -3.16 -15.91
N ASP A 273 -13.93 -3.05 -15.61
CA ASP A 273 -14.61 -1.75 -15.58
C ASP A 273 -14.05 -0.85 -14.47
N TRP A 274 -13.65 -1.43 -13.34
CA TRP A 274 -12.90 -0.72 -12.30
C TRP A 274 -11.55 -0.22 -12.83
N GLY A 275 -10.82 -1.06 -13.60
CA GLY A 275 -9.55 -0.66 -14.20
C GLY A 275 -9.69 0.47 -15.22
N LEU A 276 -10.77 0.48 -16.00
CA LEU A 276 -11.09 1.59 -16.89
C LEU A 276 -11.46 2.86 -16.12
N ALA A 277 -12.26 2.73 -15.04
CA ALA A 277 -12.61 3.84 -14.17
C ALA A 277 -11.37 4.44 -13.47
N PHE A 278 -10.44 3.59 -13.03
CA PHE A 278 -9.12 3.98 -12.54
C PHE A 278 -8.34 4.76 -13.60
N GLY A 279 -8.19 4.20 -14.81
CA GLY A 279 -7.48 4.87 -15.92
C GLY A 279 -8.11 6.21 -16.31
N ALA A 280 -9.43 6.30 -16.26
CA ALA A 280 -10.21 7.53 -16.49
C ALA A 280 -10.18 8.51 -15.30
N ASN A 281 -9.52 8.16 -14.20
CA ASN A 281 -9.48 8.95 -12.96
C ASN A 281 -10.90 9.31 -12.47
N ALA A 282 -11.81 8.33 -12.50
CA ALA A 282 -13.18 8.48 -12.00
C ALA A 282 -13.26 8.56 -10.46
N PHE A 283 -12.20 8.13 -9.78
CA PHE A 283 -11.97 8.26 -8.35
C PHE A 283 -10.49 8.60 -8.10
N ASP A 284 -10.19 9.13 -6.91
CA ASP A 284 -8.87 9.61 -6.56
C ASP A 284 -7.87 8.44 -6.44
N SER A 285 -6.75 8.53 -7.17
CA SER A 285 -5.61 7.60 -7.09
C SER A 285 -4.28 8.30 -6.82
N SER A 286 -4.34 9.54 -6.29
CA SER A 286 -3.16 10.37 -6.00
C SER A 286 -2.25 9.76 -4.94
N LEU A 287 -2.79 8.90 -4.07
CA LEU A 287 -2.06 8.19 -3.01
C LEU A 287 -0.98 7.25 -3.53
N LEU A 288 -1.03 6.89 -4.82
CA LEU A 288 0.01 6.10 -5.48
C LEU A 288 1.28 6.91 -5.81
N GLY A 289 1.30 8.21 -5.51
CA GLY A 289 2.42 9.08 -5.82
C GLY A 289 2.52 9.42 -7.32
N ASN A 290 3.23 10.51 -7.61
CA ASN A 290 3.44 10.99 -8.97
C ASN A 290 4.64 11.95 -9.06
N TYR A 291 5.49 11.75 -10.07
CA TYR A 291 6.51 12.74 -10.43
C TYR A 291 5.89 13.94 -11.16
N ALA A 292 6.55 15.10 -11.08
CA ALA A 292 6.28 16.18 -12.01
C ALA A 292 6.72 15.77 -13.44
N PRO A 293 6.03 16.21 -14.51
CA PRO A 293 6.38 15.86 -15.89
C PRO A 293 7.86 16.10 -16.23
N GLU A 294 8.43 17.20 -15.74
CA GLU A 294 9.81 17.60 -16.01
C GLU A 294 10.85 16.68 -15.37
N GLN A 295 10.44 15.86 -14.39
CA GLN A 295 11.28 14.89 -13.70
C GLN A 295 11.12 13.47 -14.26
N ASN A 296 10.17 13.26 -15.16
CA ASN A 296 9.74 11.93 -15.60
C ASN A 296 9.49 11.88 -17.11
N ASN A 297 10.37 12.50 -17.90
CA ASN A 297 10.35 12.45 -19.36
C ASN A 297 9.02 12.94 -20.00
N GLY A 298 8.35 13.88 -19.34
CA GLY A 298 7.05 14.41 -19.74
C GLY A 298 5.84 13.64 -19.23
N PHE A 299 6.04 12.47 -18.59
CA PHE A 299 4.96 11.64 -18.08
C PHE A 299 4.43 12.09 -16.73
N THR A 300 3.13 11.98 -16.53
CA THR A 300 2.46 12.26 -15.25
C THR A 300 1.13 11.53 -15.14
N ARG A 301 0.66 11.31 -13.90
CA ARG A 301 -0.63 10.71 -13.53
C ARG A 301 -1.63 11.72 -12.97
N SER A 302 -1.42 13.02 -13.24
CA SER A 302 -2.20 14.09 -12.60
C SER A 302 -3.69 14.12 -12.95
N LEU A 303 -4.09 13.59 -14.12
CA LEU A 303 -5.48 13.58 -14.59
C LEU A 303 -5.97 12.20 -15.07
N ALA A 304 -5.10 11.18 -15.06
CA ALA A 304 -5.41 9.82 -15.48
C ALA A 304 -4.77 8.86 -14.47
N GLY A 305 -5.43 7.73 -14.17
CA GLY A 305 -4.88 6.75 -13.25
C GLY A 305 -3.60 6.08 -13.76
N VAL A 306 -3.31 6.19 -15.06
CA VAL A 306 -2.09 5.70 -15.69
C VAL A 306 -1.24 6.85 -16.25
N PRO A 307 0.10 6.73 -16.23
CA PRO A 307 0.98 7.81 -16.65
C PRO A 307 0.90 8.04 -18.16
N SER A 308 0.98 9.31 -18.58
CA SER A 308 1.12 9.67 -19.99
C SER A 308 1.74 11.06 -20.15
N THR A 309 2.21 11.35 -21.35
CA THR A 309 2.65 12.69 -21.77
C THR A 309 1.50 13.62 -22.16
N ASP A 310 0.28 13.10 -22.30
CA ASP A 310 -0.95 13.86 -22.53
C ASP A 310 -2.09 13.32 -21.64
N PRO A 311 -2.11 13.71 -20.35
CA PRO A 311 -3.09 13.19 -19.39
C PRO A 311 -4.56 13.40 -19.79
N PRO A 312 -4.98 14.56 -20.35
CA PRO A 312 -6.33 14.72 -20.86
C PRO A 312 -6.70 13.73 -21.97
N ARG A 313 -5.78 13.46 -22.92
CA ARG A 313 -6.03 12.48 -23.98
C ARG A 313 -6.15 11.07 -23.40
N MET A 314 -5.26 10.70 -22.49
CA MET A 314 -5.28 9.40 -21.84
C MET A 314 -6.58 9.18 -21.07
N GLN A 315 -6.98 10.16 -20.25
CA GLN A 315 -8.26 10.13 -19.52
C GLN A 315 -9.44 9.94 -20.48
N ALA A 316 -9.48 10.70 -21.57
CA ALA A 316 -10.57 10.62 -22.54
C ALA A 316 -10.65 9.26 -23.25
N ILE A 317 -9.52 8.56 -23.47
CA ILE A 317 -9.51 7.21 -24.03
C ILE A 317 -10.18 6.24 -23.05
N PHE A 318 -9.73 6.20 -21.80
CA PHE A 318 -10.29 5.32 -20.78
C PHE A 318 -11.76 5.62 -20.48
N GLN A 319 -12.15 6.90 -20.44
CA GLN A 319 -13.54 7.29 -20.25
C GLN A 319 -14.43 6.76 -21.38
N ARG A 320 -14.01 6.89 -22.65
CA ARG A 320 -14.78 6.37 -23.79
C ARG A 320 -14.91 4.86 -23.77
N GLU A 321 -13.89 4.14 -23.30
CA GLU A 321 -14.00 2.69 -23.10
C GLU A 321 -15.00 2.34 -22.00
N LEU A 322 -14.98 3.07 -20.88
CA LEU A 322 -15.92 2.87 -19.80
C LEU A 322 -17.37 3.13 -20.25
N GLU A 323 -17.59 4.20 -21.03
CA GLU A 323 -18.87 4.55 -21.64
C GLU A 323 -19.32 3.50 -22.67
N HIS A 324 -18.39 2.97 -23.47
CA HIS A 324 -18.69 1.89 -24.41
C HIS A 324 -19.23 0.64 -23.71
N ARG A 325 -18.75 0.37 -22.48
CA ARG A 325 -19.22 -0.74 -21.64
C ARG A 325 -20.48 -0.42 -20.83
N GLY A 326 -21.07 0.77 -21.01
CA GLY A 326 -22.32 1.16 -20.38
C GLY A 326 -22.19 1.72 -18.95
N SER A 327 -20.98 2.08 -18.53
CA SER A 327 -20.72 2.79 -17.27
C SER A 327 -20.39 4.27 -17.52
N THR A 328 -20.40 5.09 -16.48
CA THR A 328 -19.98 6.51 -16.54
C THR A 328 -19.02 6.82 -15.41
N MET A 329 -18.31 7.95 -15.44
CA MET A 329 -17.50 8.39 -14.30
C MET A 329 -18.34 8.62 -13.04
N GLU A 330 -19.58 9.11 -13.19
CA GLU A 330 -20.50 9.37 -12.07
C GLU A 330 -20.86 8.10 -11.30
N ALA A 331 -20.90 6.94 -11.97
CA ALA A 331 -21.16 5.65 -11.32
C ALA A 331 -20.09 5.27 -10.28
N TRP A 332 -18.93 5.93 -10.29
CA TRP A 332 -17.81 5.66 -9.39
C TRP A 332 -17.54 6.81 -8.39
N ALA A 333 -18.41 7.83 -8.34
CA ALA A 333 -18.18 9.03 -7.54
C ALA A 333 -18.11 8.78 -6.03
N ASP A 334 -18.74 7.71 -5.55
CA ASP A 334 -18.77 7.33 -4.14
C ASP A 334 -17.60 6.40 -3.74
N VAL A 335 -16.72 6.05 -4.67
CA VAL A 335 -15.52 5.26 -4.38
C VAL A 335 -14.51 6.11 -3.61
N THR A 336 -14.09 5.63 -2.45
CA THR A 336 -13.03 6.26 -1.65
C THR A 336 -11.69 6.26 -2.41
N PRO A 337 -10.76 7.16 -2.08
CA PRO A 337 -9.44 7.17 -2.71
C PRO A 337 -8.78 5.79 -2.68
N GLN A 338 -8.15 5.42 -3.79
CA GLN A 338 -7.56 4.10 -4.01
C GLN A 338 -6.04 4.17 -4.16
N PRO A 339 -5.32 3.09 -3.83
CA PRO A 339 -5.78 1.90 -3.10
C PRO A 339 -6.23 2.19 -1.66
N ASP A 340 -7.28 1.49 -1.22
CA ASP A 340 -7.87 1.67 0.12
C ASP A 340 -6.85 1.50 1.26
N ILE A 341 -5.91 0.56 1.12
CA ILE A 341 -4.82 0.38 2.09
C ILE A 341 -4.03 1.67 2.33
N PHE A 342 -3.69 2.40 1.26
CA PHE A 342 -2.99 3.68 1.38
C PHE A 342 -3.92 4.78 1.87
N TYR A 343 -5.21 4.72 1.56
CA TYR A 343 -6.17 5.68 2.09
C TYR A 343 -6.36 5.56 3.60
N ARG A 344 -6.42 4.33 4.14
CA ARG A 344 -6.43 4.06 5.58
C ARG A 344 -5.17 4.58 6.26
N GLN A 345 -4.02 4.44 5.61
CA GLN A 345 -2.75 5.01 6.10
C GLN A 345 -2.74 6.54 6.08
N PHE A 346 -3.22 7.12 4.98
CA PHE A 346 -3.28 8.56 4.80
C PHE A 346 -4.21 9.24 5.82
N THR A 347 -5.33 8.59 6.14
CA THR A 347 -6.35 9.11 7.07
C THR A 347 -6.17 8.64 8.51
N TYR A 348 -5.16 7.81 8.80
CA TYR A 348 -4.89 7.32 10.14
C TYR A 348 -4.59 8.48 11.11
N ASP A 349 -5.37 8.56 12.18
CA ASP A 349 -5.16 9.54 13.24
C ASP A 349 -4.29 8.93 14.35
N ALA A 350 -3.11 9.51 14.55
CA ALA A 350 -2.12 8.97 15.46
C ALA A 350 -2.49 9.25 16.92
N GLY A 351 -2.76 8.19 17.68
CA GLY A 351 -2.98 8.27 19.13
C GLY A 351 -1.70 8.57 19.92
N PRO A 352 -1.80 8.73 21.25
CA PRO A 352 -0.62 8.85 22.11
C PRO A 352 0.25 7.59 22.02
N CYS A 353 1.57 7.76 22.09
CA CYS A 353 2.51 6.65 22.19
C CYS A 353 2.36 5.91 23.53
N GLU A 354 2.60 4.60 23.49
CA GLU A 354 2.59 3.73 24.65
C GLU A 354 4.01 3.19 24.91
N GLU A 355 4.21 2.42 25.99
CA GLU A 355 5.43 1.63 26.22
C GLU A 355 6.79 2.38 26.13
N GLY A 356 6.78 3.72 26.25
CA GLY A 356 7.98 4.54 26.10
C GLY A 356 8.45 4.73 24.66
N GLU A 357 7.58 4.49 23.67
CA GLU A 357 7.82 4.84 22.26
C GLU A 357 8.01 6.35 22.07
N GLY A 358 8.81 6.73 21.07
CA GLY A 358 9.21 8.10 20.79
C GLY A 358 10.71 8.32 21.03
N VAL A 359 11.08 9.55 21.36
CA VAL A 359 12.48 9.93 21.64
C VAL A 359 12.65 10.20 23.13
N ALA A 360 13.54 9.43 23.78
CA ALA A 360 13.89 9.59 25.18
C ALA A 360 14.77 10.83 25.41
N ALA A 361 14.94 11.25 26.67
CA ALA A 361 15.72 12.45 27.03
C ALA A 361 17.18 12.37 26.55
N GLU A 362 17.77 11.18 26.61
CA GLU A 362 19.11 10.88 26.09
C GLU A 362 19.19 10.81 24.56
N GLY A 363 18.07 11.02 23.85
CA GLY A 363 17.97 11.00 22.40
C GLY A 363 17.70 9.62 21.79
N THR A 364 17.70 8.54 22.58
CA THR A 364 17.39 7.19 22.09
C THR A 364 15.97 7.12 21.54
N VAL A 365 15.84 6.61 20.31
CA VAL A 365 14.57 6.44 19.61
C VAL A 365 14.03 5.04 19.85
N ARG A 366 12.77 4.93 20.25
CA ARG A 366 12.08 3.68 20.58
C ARG A 366 10.76 3.55 19.83
N TRP A 367 10.49 2.34 19.38
CA TRP A 367 9.25 1.92 18.73
C TRP A 367 9.00 0.44 19.02
N THR A 368 7.87 -0.09 18.55
CA THR A 368 7.44 -1.49 18.66
C THR A 368 7.15 -2.08 17.28
N GLY A 369 7.05 -3.40 17.20
CA GLY A 369 6.65 -4.11 15.97
C GLY A 369 7.80 -4.60 15.06
N GLY A 370 9.05 -4.57 15.51
CA GLY A 370 10.20 -5.13 14.78
C GLY A 370 11.18 -4.09 14.27
N ARG A 371 12.14 -4.50 13.44
CA ARG A 371 13.18 -3.59 12.89
C ARG A 371 12.61 -2.57 11.90
N ALA A 372 13.07 -1.32 12.00
CA ALA A 372 12.62 -0.23 11.14
C ALA A 372 13.59 0.02 9.99
N ARG A 373 13.07 0.04 8.76
CA ARG A 373 13.80 0.53 7.57
C ARG A 373 13.70 2.02 7.41
N TYR A 374 12.59 2.61 7.81
CA TYR A 374 12.36 4.05 7.74
C TYR A 374 11.91 4.55 9.09
N LEU A 375 12.63 5.54 9.61
CA LEU A 375 12.31 6.21 10.87
C LEU A 375 12.07 7.68 10.61
N TYR A 376 10.90 8.16 11.01
CA TYR A 376 10.53 9.56 10.93
C TYR A 376 10.25 10.12 12.31
N ILE A 377 10.75 11.33 12.55
CA ILE A 377 10.29 12.21 13.62
C ILE A 377 9.71 13.45 12.97
N LEU A 378 8.45 13.75 13.29
CA LEU A 378 7.68 14.82 12.68
C LEU A 378 7.06 15.72 13.74
N GLU A 379 6.72 16.94 13.34
CA GLU A 379 5.80 17.76 14.13
C GLU A 379 4.43 17.04 14.27
N GLU A 380 3.73 17.21 15.41
CA GLU A 380 2.47 16.48 15.68
C GLU A 380 1.44 16.63 14.54
N GLY A 381 1.33 17.83 13.97
CA GLY A 381 0.37 18.16 12.90
C GLY A 381 0.81 17.79 11.49
N THR A 382 1.97 17.16 11.32
CA THR A 382 2.47 16.77 10.00
C THR A 382 1.60 15.64 9.40
N PRO A 383 1.20 15.74 8.12
CA PRO A 383 0.55 14.65 7.41
C PRO A 383 1.35 13.36 7.49
N ASN A 384 0.66 12.22 7.45
CA ASN A 384 1.34 10.92 7.52
C ASN A 384 2.27 10.73 6.30
N PRO A 385 3.50 10.24 6.49
CA PRO A 385 4.35 9.82 5.38
C PRO A 385 3.65 8.75 4.54
N MET A 386 3.64 8.96 3.22
CA MET A 386 3.02 8.05 2.25
C MET A 386 4.05 7.60 1.20
N LEU A 387 3.60 7.24 0.00
CA LEU A 387 4.46 6.68 -1.03
C LEU A 387 5.33 7.74 -1.72
N PRO A 388 6.55 7.38 -2.14
CA PRO A 388 7.37 8.23 -2.99
C PRO A 388 6.73 8.34 -4.40
N PRO A 389 7.11 9.36 -5.20
CA PRO A 389 8.21 10.29 -4.96
C PRO A 389 7.84 11.62 -4.28
N ASN A 390 6.55 11.86 -4.01
CA ASN A 390 6.07 13.19 -3.63
C ASN A 390 5.29 13.23 -2.31
N MET A 391 5.02 12.09 -1.69
CA MET A 391 4.23 12.03 -0.44
C MET A 391 5.00 11.39 0.73
N ASP A 392 6.20 10.87 0.49
CA ASP A 392 7.07 10.22 1.48
C ASP A 392 7.89 11.23 2.31
N LYS A 393 7.93 12.50 1.90
CA LYS A 393 8.68 13.58 2.58
C LYS A 393 7.76 14.76 2.94
N PRO A 394 6.75 14.56 3.81
CA PRO A 394 5.79 15.61 4.13
C PRO A 394 6.44 16.79 4.84
N ALA A 395 5.96 18.01 4.53
CA ALA A 395 6.42 19.22 5.20
C ALA A 395 6.13 19.16 6.71
N GLY A 396 7.14 19.46 7.53
CA GLY A 396 7.11 19.26 8.98
C GLY A 396 7.80 17.97 9.46
N THR A 397 8.36 17.16 8.54
CA THR A 397 9.33 16.14 8.90
C THR A 397 10.59 16.81 9.44
N LEU A 398 10.94 16.54 10.70
CA LEU A 398 12.13 17.07 11.36
C LEU A 398 13.35 16.21 11.06
N TRP A 399 13.12 14.90 11.00
CA TRP A 399 14.16 13.91 10.80
C TRP A 399 13.62 12.68 10.08
N ARG A 400 14.35 12.19 9.07
CA ARG A 400 14.09 10.91 8.38
C ARG A 400 15.41 10.19 8.15
N VAL A 401 15.45 8.93 8.56
CA VAL A 401 16.57 8.01 8.31
C VAL A 401 16.07 6.75 7.63
N ASP A 402 16.80 6.34 6.60
CA ASP A 402 16.49 5.20 5.76
C ASP A 402 17.62 4.17 5.88
N THR A 403 17.28 2.89 6.00
CA THR A 403 18.25 1.79 5.85
C THR A 403 18.56 1.61 4.37
N VAL A 404 19.84 1.62 3.99
CA VAL A 404 20.26 1.38 2.62
C VAL A 404 20.50 -0.13 2.43
N PRO A 405 19.70 -0.83 1.61
CA PRO A 405 19.95 -2.23 1.34
C PRO A 405 21.37 -2.47 0.77
N PRO A 406 22.03 -3.58 1.11
CA PRO A 406 21.53 -4.73 1.87
C PRO A 406 21.77 -4.63 3.39
N ALA A 407 21.93 -3.42 3.95
CA ALA A 407 22.12 -3.26 5.39
C ALA A 407 20.92 -3.79 6.19
N VAL A 408 21.22 -4.24 7.41
CA VAL A 408 20.19 -4.72 8.35
C VAL A 408 19.43 -3.52 8.89
N PRO A 409 18.09 -3.52 8.88
CA PRO A 409 17.31 -2.41 9.43
C PRO A 409 17.52 -2.27 10.94
N ALA A 410 17.40 -1.05 11.47
CA ALA A 410 17.74 -0.77 12.87
C ALA A 410 16.80 -1.49 13.85
N LYS A 411 17.30 -1.90 15.03
CA LYS A 411 16.45 -2.31 16.16
C LYS A 411 15.99 -1.12 16.99
N THR A 412 14.90 -1.30 17.72
CA THR A 412 14.44 -0.29 18.69
C THR A 412 15.53 0.01 19.71
N GLY A 413 15.78 1.29 19.98
CA GLY A 413 16.82 1.72 20.92
C GLY A 413 18.26 1.76 20.38
N GLU A 414 18.55 1.26 19.17
CA GLU A 414 19.89 1.38 18.56
C GLU A 414 20.12 2.76 17.91
N VAL A 415 19.03 3.49 17.65
CA VAL A 415 19.05 4.77 16.96
C VAL A 415 18.99 5.91 17.96
N VAL A 416 19.85 6.91 17.78
CA VAL A 416 19.81 8.18 18.51
C VAL A 416 19.35 9.28 17.57
N TYR A 417 18.43 10.11 18.01
CA TYR A 417 17.90 11.23 17.22
C TYR A 417 19.04 12.14 16.71
N GLY A 418 19.11 12.32 15.39
CA GLY A 418 20.17 13.06 14.70
C GLY A 418 21.48 12.29 14.52
N GLY A 419 21.54 11.02 14.90
CA GLY A 419 22.66 10.12 14.66
C GLY A 419 22.36 9.12 13.55
N LEU A 420 23.40 8.68 12.84
CA LEU A 420 23.28 7.69 11.76
C LEU A 420 23.93 6.36 12.17
N PRO A 421 23.14 5.29 12.35
CA PRO A 421 23.67 3.94 12.47
C PRO A 421 24.42 3.53 11.19
N GLU A 422 25.27 2.51 11.29
CA GLU A 422 25.96 1.95 10.12
C GLU A 422 24.93 1.42 9.09
N GLY A 423 25.18 1.67 7.80
CA GLY A 423 24.29 1.23 6.71
C GLY A 423 22.99 2.03 6.57
N HIS A 424 22.89 3.19 7.24
CA HIS A 424 21.75 4.09 7.14
C HIS A 424 22.15 5.43 6.53
N GLU A 425 21.19 6.07 5.86
CA GLU A 425 21.34 7.40 5.27
C GLU A 425 20.29 8.37 5.82
N GLN A 426 20.68 9.63 5.97
CA GLN A 426 19.77 10.69 6.40
C GLN A 426 19.15 11.37 5.18
N GLU A 427 17.85 11.20 5.02
CA GLU A 427 17.07 11.84 3.97
C GLU A 427 16.62 13.25 4.39
N ILE A 428 16.27 13.42 5.67
CA ILE A 428 15.81 14.71 6.20
C ILE A 428 16.48 14.98 7.55
N PRO A 429 17.10 16.16 7.74
CA PRO A 429 17.53 17.06 6.66
C PRO A 429 18.59 16.37 5.76
N ALA A 430 18.63 16.67 4.47
CA ALA A 430 19.53 15.96 3.55
C ALA A 430 21.02 16.16 3.90
N GLY A 431 21.81 15.08 3.77
CA GLY A 431 23.25 15.07 4.04
C GLY A 431 23.58 15.12 5.54
N ASP A 432 24.73 15.69 5.90
CA ASP A 432 25.24 15.70 7.29
C ASP A 432 24.62 16.80 8.18
N ALA A 433 23.51 17.41 7.76
CA ALA A 433 22.86 18.46 8.53
C ALA A 433 22.24 17.87 9.81
N ALA A 434 22.42 18.51 10.96
CA ALA A 434 21.72 18.07 12.17
C ALA A 434 20.22 18.41 12.08
N PRO A 435 19.31 17.52 12.52
CA PRO A 435 17.89 17.85 12.60
C PRO A 435 17.67 18.93 13.67
N ALA A 436 16.49 19.58 13.61
CA ALA A 436 16.11 20.56 14.62
C ALA A 436 16.01 19.88 16.01
N PRO A 437 16.46 20.54 17.09
CA PRO A 437 16.37 19.97 18.43
C PRO A 437 14.91 19.82 18.85
N LEU A 438 14.62 18.73 19.58
CA LEU A 438 13.33 18.55 20.24
C LEU A 438 13.24 19.44 21.47
N ILE A 439 12.04 19.94 21.75
CA ILE A 439 11.77 20.88 22.84
C ILE A 439 11.02 20.11 23.94
N GLU A 440 11.53 20.18 25.17
CA GLU A 440 10.94 19.51 26.33
C GLU A 440 9.47 19.89 26.52
N GLY A 441 8.63 18.89 26.77
CA GLY A 441 7.18 19.05 26.93
C GLY A 441 6.42 19.31 25.62
N GLN A 442 7.11 19.45 24.48
CA GLN A 442 6.45 19.53 23.16
C GLN A 442 6.10 18.13 22.63
N ARG A 443 5.02 18.06 21.86
CA ARG A 443 4.52 16.84 21.24
C ARG A 443 5.03 16.69 19.81
N TYR A 444 5.37 15.46 19.45
CA TYR A 444 5.92 15.06 18.17
C TYR A 444 5.31 13.73 17.74
N LYS A 445 5.34 13.45 16.44
CA LYS A 445 4.93 12.17 15.87
C LYS A 445 6.17 11.32 15.60
N ILE A 446 6.14 10.05 15.98
CA ILE A 446 7.05 9.04 15.49
C ILE A 446 6.32 8.18 14.46
N TRP A 447 7.02 7.89 13.36
CA TRP A 447 6.54 6.99 12.32
C TRP A 447 7.66 6.01 11.98
N ALA A 448 7.52 4.77 12.43
CA ALA A 448 8.47 3.69 12.14
C ALA A 448 7.84 2.74 11.13
N LEU A 449 8.56 2.47 10.04
CA LEU A 449 8.10 1.59 8.97
C LEU A 449 9.02 0.38 8.83
N ALA A 450 8.42 -0.81 8.71
CA ALA A 450 9.14 -2.02 8.33
C ALA A 450 9.60 -1.94 6.87
N ASP A 451 8.77 -1.32 6.02
CA ASP A 451 9.09 -0.93 4.65
C ASP A 451 8.13 0.18 4.19
N ILE A 452 8.32 0.76 2.99
CA ILE A 452 7.46 1.84 2.47
C ILE A 452 5.98 1.41 2.46
N GLY A 453 5.14 2.21 3.11
CA GLY A 453 3.71 1.92 3.24
C GLY A 453 3.35 0.82 4.25
N VAL A 454 4.34 0.24 4.95
CA VAL A 454 4.18 -0.82 5.93
C VAL A 454 4.56 -0.31 7.33
N PRO A 455 3.64 0.35 8.04
CA PRO A 455 3.91 0.88 9.36
C PRO A 455 4.05 -0.19 10.45
N MET A 456 4.80 0.16 11.49
CA MET A 456 4.88 -0.56 12.75
C MET A 456 4.34 0.35 13.87
N THR A 457 5.13 1.34 14.30
CA THR A 457 4.70 2.38 15.26
C THR A 457 4.29 3.66 14.55
N ARG A 458 3.13 4.20 14.94
CA ARG A 458 2.56 5.44 14.43
C ARG A 458 1.80 6.16 15.53
N CYS A 459 2.50 6.97 16.31
CA CYS A 459 1.94 7.57 17.52
C CYS A 459 2.54 8.95 17.81
N VAL A 460 1.91 9.67 18.73
CA VAL A 460 2.34 10.99 19.20
C VAL A 460 2.95 10.87 20.60
N PHE A 461 4.22 11.23 20.74
CA PHE A 461 4.92 11.28 22.03
C PHE A 461 5.11 12.72 22.50
N THR A 462 5.25 12.90 23.80
CA THR A 462 5.70 14.17 24.40
C THR A 462 7.17 14.02 24.71
N PHE A 463 8.03 14.91 24.19
CA PHE A 463 9.45 14.87 24.51
C PHE A 463 9.64 15.14 26.02
N PRO A 464 10.39 14.29 26.75
CA PRO A 464 10.49 14.38 28.21
C PRO A 464 10.98 15.73 28.71
N VAL A 465 10.58 16.08 29.94
CA VAL A 465 11.13 17.22 30.69
C VAL A 465 12.13 16.65 31.70
N ASP A 466 13.36 17.15 31.69
CA ASP A 466 14.42 16.73 32.62
C ASP A 466 14.25 17.28 34.05
#